data_AF-A0A0F9MB41-F1
#
_entry.id   AF-A0A0F9MB41-F1
#
_cell.length_a   1.000
_cell.length_b   1.000
_cell.length_c   1.000
_cell.angle_alpha   90.00
_cell.angle_beta   90.00
_cell.angle_gamma   90.00
#
_symmetry.space_group_name_H-M   'P 1'
#
loop_
_entity.id
_entity.type
_entity.pdbx_description
1 polymer ?
#
loop_
_entity_poly.entity_id
_entity_poly.type
_entity_poly.pdbx_seq_one_letter_code
_entity_poly.pdbx_strand_id
1 'polypeptide(L)'
;MTRSYDNERTVVSVLRSAGLYPTDEQDEKGYVEEEDVVIGTRTYTLSRIAKADVRKFGDQLDRVLQRQNPFIHDIFARNAVQCIAAVRLANGDAKQGFLGAGAGGNQLDFTLMGAREFYDPDVSGSTRTSWVRTIAVVGSKNIVEGATTGLALTLAEATCDIYLAWYNPAALPCLDAHQLILNTDIKDVQTLDFEQLQVDQGDPIIEFKAPFIVPPEEGYEILGYYFRTGSDETRPIGLRIKQAKDLRSLTDIRLE
;
A
#
# COMPACT_ATOMS: atom_id res chain seq x y z
N MET A 1 -32.60 -0.93 9.07
CA MET A 1 -31.84 -1.84 9.96
C MET A 1 -30.49 -1.21 10.21
N THR A 2 -30.34 -0.47 11.31
CA THR A 2 -29.06 0.05 11.78
C THR A 2 -28.27 -1.16 12.30
N ARG A 3 -27.29 -1.65 11.53
CA ARG A 3 -26.33 -2.62 12.05
C ARG A 3 -25.58 -1.92 13.19
N SER A 4 -25.72 -2.45 14.40
CA SER A 4 -24.81 -2.16 15.51
C SER A 4 -23.40 -2.49 15.02
N TYR A 5 -22.52 -1.48 14.92
CA TYR A 5 -21.11 -1.69 14.65
C TYR A 5 -20.49 -2.25 15.94
N ASP A 6 -20.69 -3.55 16.16
CA ASP A 6 -20.08 -4.28 17.26
C ASP A 6 -18.55 -4.29 17.05
N ASN A 7 -17.85 -3.44 17.81
CA ASN A 7 -16.40 -3.27 17.88
C ASN A 7 -15.70 -3.05 16.52
N GLU A 8 -15.57 -1.78 16.11
CA GLU A 8 -14.59 -1.39 15.08
C GLU A 8 -13.20 -1.91 15.47
N ARG A 9 -12.74 -2.93 14.74
CA ARG A 9 -11.41 -3.49 14.88
C ARG A 9 -10.41 -2.42 14.44
N THR A 10 -9.65 -1.88 15.38
CA THR A 10 -8.64 -0.85 15.07
C THR A 10 -7.28 -1.49 14.79
N VAL A 11 -6.38 -0.76 14.11
CA VAL A 11 -5.00 -1.19 13.87
C VAL A 11 -4.31 -1.50 15.19
N VAL A 12 -4.42 -0.60 16.17
CA VAL A 12 -3.84 -0.80 17.51
C VAL A 12 -4.39 -2.06 18.20
N SER A 13 -5.69 -2.35 18.06
CA SER A 13 -6.28 -3.55 18.65
C SER A 13 -5.66 -4.83 18.09
N VAL A 14 -5.44 -4.90 16.77
CA VAL A 14 -4.86 -6.07 16.10
C VAL A 14 -3.37 -6.19 16.43
N LEU A 15 -2.61 -5.10 16.41
CA LEU A 15 -1.20 -5.11 16.79
C LEU A 15 -0.99 -5.54 18.25
N ARG A 16 -1.92 -5.15 19.15
CA ARG A 16 -1.90 -5.60 20.55
C ARG A 16 -2.22 -7.09 20.66
N SER A 17 -3.23 -7.59 19.94
CA SER A 17 -3.55 -9.02 19.90
C SER A 17 -2.42 -9.88 19.32
N ALA A 18 -1.60 -9.31 18.42
CA ALA A 18 -0.42 -9.94 17.87
C ALA A 18 0.83 -9.85 18.78
N GLY A 19 0.75 -9.17 19.93
CA GLY A 19 1.89 -9.00 20.85
C GLY A 19 2.96 -8.01 20.35
N LEU A 20 2.67 -7.24 19.30
CA LEU A 20 3.61 -6.29 18.70
C LEU A 20 3.50 -4.88 19.32
N TYR A 21 2.29 -4.51 19.76
CA TYR A 21 2.03 -3.20 20.37
C TYR A 21 2.38 -3.22 21.87
N PRO A 22 3.13 -2.23 22.39
CA PRO A 22 3.53 -2.22 23.79
C PRO A 22 2.34 -2.02 24.73
N THR A 23 2.30 -2.79 25.82
CA THR A 23 1.21 -2.71 26.83
C THR A 23 1.48 -1.72 27.95
N ASP A 24 2.75 -1.41 28.20
CA ASP A 24 3.22 -0.48 29.24
C ASP A 24 4.56 0.17 28.85
N GLU A 25 5.04 1.09 29.70
CA GLU A 25 6.28 1.84 29.47
C GLU A 25 7.55 0.96 29.49
N GLN A 26 7.50 -0.20 30.16
CA GLN A 26 8.65 -1.09 30.23
C GLN A 26 8.73 -1.96 28.96
N ASP A 27 7.59 -2.41 28.45
CA ASP A 27 7.48 -3.11 27.17
C ASP A 27 7.80 -2.19 25.97
N GLU A 28 7.54 -0.89 26.09
CA GLU A 28 7.87 0.10 25.05
C GLU A 28 9.37 0.21 24.76
N LYS A 29 10.22 -0.14 25.74
CA LYS A 29 11.68 -0.23 25.57
C LYS A 29 12.14 -1.52 24.88
N GLY A 30 11.22 -2.46 24.67
CA GLY A 30 11.46 -3.73 23.99
C GLY A 30 11.57 -3.58 22.47
N TYR A 31 11.84 -4.70 21.81
CA TYR A 31 12.02 -4.79 20.38
C TYR A 31 11.19 -5.93 19.81
N VAL A 32 10.78 -5.77 18.55
CA VAL A 32 10.37 -6.89 17.70
C VAL A 32 11.64 -7.41 17.04
N GLU A 33 11.97 -8.68 17.31
CA GLU A 33 13.19 -9.33 16.83
C GLU A 33 13.15 -9.62 15.33
N GLU A 34 14.33 -9.77 14.73
CA GLU A 34 14.49 -10.08 13.31
C GLU A 34 13.80 -11.40 12.94
N GLU A 35 13.24 -11.44 11.74
CA GLU A 35 12.51 -12.58 11.22
C GLU A 35 12.66 -12.64 9.70
N ASP A 36 12.91 -13.83 9.17
CA ASP A 36 12.97 -14.03 7.72
C ASP A 36 11.58 -14.35 7.16
N VAL A 37 11.22 -13.69 6.08
CA VAL A 37 9.97 -13.92 5.34
C VAL A 37 10.25 -14.21 3.87
N VAL A 38 9.42 -15.05 3.27
CA VAL A 38 9.50 -15.36 1.85
C VAL A 38 8.47 -14.51 1.10
N ILE A 39 8.94 -13.71 0.14
CA ILE A 39 8.09 -12.89 -0.73
C ILE A 39 8.42 -13.25 -2.18
N GLY A 40 7.43 -13.81 -2.88
CA GLY A 40 7.64 -14.38 -4.20
C GLY A 40 8.62 -15.55 -4.15
N THR A 41 9.74 -15.42 -4.83
CA THR A 41 10.79 -16.44 -4.91
C THR A 41 12.03 -16.11 -4.05
N ARG A 42 12.02 -14.99 -3.32
CA ARG A 42 13.14 -14.49 -2.52
C ARG A 42 12.81 -14.46 -1.03
N THR A 43 13.85 -14.58 -0.21
CA THR A 43 13.77 -14.43 1.25
C THR A 43 14.29 -13.05 1.63
N TYR A 44 13.54 -12.36 2.49
CA TYR A 44 13.89 -11.04 3.02
C TYR A 44 13.93 -11.11 4.54
N THR A 45 14.86 -10.38 5.14
CA THR A 45 14.95 -10.26 6.60
C THR A 45 14.18 -9.02 7.04
N LEU A 46 13.13 -9.22 7.83
CA LEU A 46 12.44 -8.14 8.51
C LEU A 46 13.34 -7.59 9.61
N SER A 47 13.79 -6.34 9.46
CA SER A 47 14.70 -5.73 10.44
C SER A 47 14.09 -5.65 11.84
N ARG A 48 14.97 -5.65 12.84
CA ARG A 48 14.60 -5.38 14.23
C ARG A 48 14.03 -3.96 14.34
N ILE A 49 12.92 -3.80 15.06
CA ILE A 49 12.31 -2.49 15.29
C ILE A 49 11.91 -2.31 16.76
N ALA A 50 12.05 -1.08 17.27
CA ALA A 50 11.63 -0.77 18.63
C ALA A 50 10.10 -0.83 18.76
N LYS A 51 9.59 -1.36 19.88
CA LYS A 51 8.13 -1.37 20.14
C LYS A 51 7.55 0.05 20.24
N ALA A 52 8.34 1.02 20.69
CA ALA A 52 7.99 2.44 20.63
C ALA A 52 7.67 2.93 19.20
N ASP A 53 8.37 2.41 18.20
CA ASP A 53 8.16 2.80 16.79
C ASP A 53 6.91 2.11 16.22
N VAL A 54 6.65 0.85 16.60
CA VAL A 54 5.38 0.14 16.31
C VAL A 54 4.19 0.90 16.89
N ARG A 55 4.32 1.42 18.11
CA ARG A 55 3.30 2.26 18.75
C ARG A 55 3.02 3.52 17.95
N LYS A 56 4.07 4.29 17.60
CA LYS A 56 3.93 5.51 16.77
C LYS A 56 3.24 5.20 15.45
N PHE A 57 3.63 4.12 14.79
CA PHE A 57 3.00 3.67 13.55
C PHE A 57 1.52 3.38 13.74
N GLY A 58 1.17 2.51 14.70
CA GLY A 58 -0.22 2.10 14.95
C GLY A 58 -1.12 3.29 15.29
N ASP A 59 -0.66 4.16 16.19
CA ASP A 59 -1.39 5.36 16.61
C ASP A 59 -1.55 6.36 15.45
N GLN A 60 -0.52 6.55 14.63
CA GLN A 60 -0.59 7.43 13.46
C GLN A 60 -1.54 6.88 12.39
N LEU A 61 -1.46 5.57 12.10
CA LEU A 61 -2.32 4.94 11.10
C LEU A 61 -3.78 4.97 11.51
N ASP A 62 -4.13 4.62 12.77
CA ASP A 62 -5.51 4.73 13.26
C ASP A 62 -6.03 6.17 13.15
N ARG A 63 -5.23 7.19 13.50
CA ARG A 63 -5.62 8.61 13.37
C ARG A 63 -5.88 9.04 11.92
N VAL A 64 -5.08 8.56 10.98
CA VAL A 64 -5.27 8.85 9.55
C VAL A 64 -6.55 8.17 9.03
N LEU A 65 -6.81 6.94 9.47
CA LEU A 65 -7.94 6.14 9.02
C LEU A 65 -9.29 6.54 9.62
N GLN A 66 -9.32 7.18 10.79
CA GLN A 66 -10.55 7.73 11.39
C GLN A 66 -11.31 8.71 10.49
N ARG A 67 -10.65 9.30 9.50
CA ARG A 67 -11.27 10.21 8.51
C ARG A 67 -11.68 9.51 7.21
N GLN A 68 -11.32 8.23 7.07
CA GLN A 68 -11.58 7.43 5.89
C GLN A 68 -12.89 6.64 6.05
N ASN A 69 -13.25 5.95 4.98
CA ASN A 69 -14.34 5.00 5.02
C ASN A 69 -14.06 3.89 6.08
N PRO A 70 -15.03 3.52 6.94
CA PRO A 70 -14.85 2.45 7.94
C PRO A 70 -14.40 1.10 7.35
N PHE A 71 -14.82 0.77 6.13
CA PHE A 71 -14.35 -0.44 5.44
C PHE A 71 -12.85 -0.38 5.12
N ILE A 72 -12.34 0.79 4.72
CA ILE A 72 -10.91 1.00 4.52
C ILE A 72 -10.17 0.82 5.86
N HIS A 73 -10.71 1.35 6.95
CA HIS A 73 -10.12 1.16 8.28
C HIS A 73 -10.04 -0.31 8.66
N ASP A 74 -11.12 -1.08 8.48
CA ASP A 74 -11.13 -2.52 8.77
C ASP A 74 -10.14 -3.31 7.91
N ILE A 75 -9.97 -2.97 6.63
CA ILE A 75 -8.96 -3.57 5.74
C ILE A 75 -7.55 -3.37 6.30
N PHE A 76 -7.21 -2.14 6.70
CA PHE A 76 -5.92 -1.87 7.32
C PHE A 76 -5.77 -2.58 8.67
N ALA A 77 -6.81 -2.63 9.48
CA ALA A 77 -6.77 -3.30 10.78
C ALA A 77 -6.52 -4.80 10.62
N ARG A 78 -7.22 -5.48 9.70
CA ARG A 78 -7.01 -6.91 9.40
C ARG A 78 -5.60 -7.22 8.89
N ASN A 79 -4.96 -6.25 8.23
CA ASN A 79 -3.63 -6.39 7.65
C ASN A 79 -2.53 -5.65 8.44
N ALA A 80 -2.80 -5.25 9.69
CA ALA A 80 -1.91 -4.39 10.47
C ALA A 80 -0.52 -5.01 10.69
N VAL A 81 -0.45 -6.33 10.88
CA VAL A 81 0.82 -7.06 11.04
C VAL A 81 1.66 -6.99 9.77
N GLN A 82 1.02 -7.13 8.60
CA GLN A 82 1.66 -7.03 7.29
C GLN A 82 2.12 -5.59 7.00
N CYS A 83 1.35 -4.58 7.44
CA CYS A 83 1.79 -3.19 7.36
C CYS A 83 3.05 -2.93 8.21
N ILE A 84 3.14 -3.52 9.41
CA ILE A 84 4.37 -3.47 10.22
C ILE A 84 5.51 -4.23 9.55
N ALA A 85 5.25 -5.37 8.93
CA ALA A 85 6.27 -6.09 8.16
C ALA A 85 6.84 -5.22 7.03
N ALA A 86 5.99 -4.48 6.30
CA ALA A 86 6.42 -3.53 5.27
C ALA A 86 7.30 -2.39 5.85
N VAL A 87 6.95 -1.85 7.03
CA VAL A 87 7.81 -0.88 7.74
C VAL A 87 9.16 -1.49 8.11
N ARG A 88 9.17 -2.75 8.58
CA ARG A 88 10.40 -3.45 8.96
C ARG A 88 11.29 -3.77 7.76
N LEU A 89 10.71 -4.05 6.59
CA LEU A 89 11.47 -4.19 5.34
C LEU A 89 12.18 -2.88 4.99
N ALA A 90 11.44 -1.77 4.89
CA ALA A 90 12.04 -0.45 4.61
C ALA A 90 13.08 -0.01 5.68
N ASN A 91 12.91 -0.47 6.92
CA ASN A 91 13.84 -0.13 8.00
C ASN A 91 15.17 -0.90 7.94
N GLY A 92 15.23 -2.04 7.25
CA GLY A 92 16.49 -2.76 7.01
C GLY A 92 17.55 -1.87 6.40
N ASP A 93 17.13 -1.01 5.48
CA ASP A 93 18.00 -0.11 4.75
C ASP A 93 18.07 1.28 5.39
N ALA A 94 16.95 1.81 5.90
CA ALA A 94 16.95 3.12 6.55
C ALA A 94 17.74 3.15 7.88
N LYS A 95 17.70 2.07 8.68
CA LYS A 95 18.42 1.91 9.97
C LYS A 95 18.19 3.03 11.00
N GLN A 96 17.07 3.75 10.91
CA GLN A 96 16.76 4.90 11.77
C GLN A 96 15.40 4.80 12.47
N GLY A 97 14.67 3.70 12.24
CA GLY A 97 13.37 3.46 12.86
C GLY A 97 12.23 4.26 12.22
N PHE A 98 11.05 4.09 12.78
CA PHE A 98 9.83 4.79 12.36
C PHE A 98 9.54 5.94 13.33
N LEU A 99 9.48 7.17 12.80
CA LEU A 99 9.18 8.36 13.59
C LEU A 99 7.94 9.11 13.07
N GLY A 100 7.42 8.69 11.92
CA GLY A 100 6.14 9.16 11.42
C GLY A 100 6.16 10.66 11.14
N ALA A 101 5.08 11.36 11.49
CA ALA A 101 4.96 12.81 11.28
C ALA A 101 6.03 13.67 11.97
N GLY A 102 6.74 13.14 12.98
CA GLY A 102 7.86 13.83 13.63
C GLY A 102 9.20 13.66 12.89
N ALA A 103 9.25 12.81 11.87
CA ALA A 103 10.46 12.50 11.12
C ALA A 103 10.95 13.69 10.28
N GLY A 104 12.25 13.76 10.04
CA GLY A 104 12.81 14.86 9.25
C GLY A 104 14.05 14.60 8.43
N GLY A 105 14.58 13.38 8.47
CA GLY A 105 15.70 12.96 7.65
C GLY A 105 15.51 11.53 7.18
N ASN A 106 16.40 10.66 7.64
CA ASN A 106 16.43 9.25 7.26
C ASN A 106 15.45 8.36 8.04
N GLN A 107 14.71 8.92 9.02
CA GLN A 107 13.65 8.17 9.71
C GLN A 107 12.50 7.88 8.76
N LEU A 108 11.83 6.75 8.97
CA LEU A 108 10.69 6.35 8.16
C LEU A 108 9.42 7.09 8.57
N ASP A 109 8.59 7.34 7.56
CA ASP A 109 7.21 7.76 7.65
C ASP A 109 6.42 7.05 6.52
N PHE A 110 5.10 7.20 6.50
CA PHE A 110 4.25 6.61 5.47
C PHE A 110 3.29 7.62 4.88
N THR A 111 2.85 7.33 3.67
CA THR A 111 1.72 7.97 3.01
C THR A 111 0.70 6.91 2.61
N LEU A 112 -0.59 7.29 2.62
CA LEU A 112 -1.58 6.52 1.87
C LEU A 112 -1.27 6.70 0.38
N MET A 113 -1.37 5.62 -0.40
CA MET A 113 -1.00 5.63 -1.81
C MET A 113 -1.77 6.70 -2.61
N GLY A 114 -1.07 7.78 -2.95
CA GLY A 114 -1.60 8.91 -3.72
C GLY A 114 -1.18 8.84 -5.18
N ALA A 115 -1.95 9.44 -6.09
CA ALA A 115 -1.64 9.43 -7.52
C ALA A 115 -0.23 9.98 -7.82
N ARG A 116 0.16 11.05 -7.13
CA ARG A 116 1.47 11.72 -7.29
C ARG A 116 2.68 10.88 -6.89
N GLU A 117 2.45 9.71 -6.33
CA GLU A 117 3.53 8.78 -5.99
C GLU A 117 3.85 7.83 -7.15
N PHE A 118 3.08 7.86 -8.23
CA PHE A 118 3.23 6.95 -9.36
C PHE A 118 3.44 7.71 -10.67
N TYR A 119 4.06 7.04 -11.64
CA TYR A 119 4.13 7.54 -13.01
C TYR A 119 2.78 7.42 -13.70
N ASP A 120 2.57 8.29 -14.69
CA ASP A 120 1.42 8.27 -15.58
C ASP A 120 1.67 7.29 -16.74
N PRO A 121 0.92 6.18 -16.84
CA PRO A 121 1.15 5.17 -17.86
C PRO A 121 0.80 5.65 -19.28
N ASP A 122 0.00 6.71 -19.38
CA ASP A 122 -0.36 7.30 -20.67
C ASP A 122 0.63 8.42 -21.06
N VAL A 123 1.49 8.88 -20.13
CA VAL A 123 2.47 9.95 -20.36
C VAL A 123 3.82 9.60 -19.72
N SER A 124 4.65 8.88 -20.49
CA SER A 124 6.03 8.50 -20.12
C SER A 124 6.82 9.65 -19.49
N GLY A 125 7.52 9.35 -18.40
CA GLY A 125 8.37 10.24 -17.63
C GLY A 125 7.62 11.23 -16.74
N SER A 126 6.28 11.27 -16.80
CA SER A 126 5.49 12.21 -16.02
C SER A 126 4.91 11.56 -14.77
N THR A 127 4.95 12.30 -13.66
CA THR A 127 4.22 11.91 -12.44
C THR A 127 2.72 12.07 -12.67
N ARG A 128 1.95 11.10 -12.20
CA ARG A 128 0.50 11.10 -12.30
C ARG A 128 -0.11 12.19 -11.41
N THR A 129 -1.08 12.92 -11.95
CA THR A 129 -1.78 13.99 -11.21
C THR A 129 -3.11 13.53 -10.62
N SER A 130 -3.71 12.47 -11.17
CA SER A 130 -5.00 11.89 -10.78
C SER A 130 -5.02 10.39 -11.09
N TRP A 131 -5.80 9.61 -10.32
CA TRP A 131 -6.09 8.21 -10.67
C TRP A 131 -7.07 8.07 -11.83
N VAL A 132 -7.76 9.15 -12.21
CA VAL A 132 -8.73 9.16 -13.31
C VAL A 132 -7.99 9.05 -14.63
N ARG A 133 -8.38 8.06 -15.45
CA ARG A 133 -7.74 7.76 -16.73
C ARG A 133 -8.76 7.41 -17.81
N THR A 134 -8.55 7.90 -19.03
CA THR A 134 -9.42 7.58 -20.17
C THR A 134 -8.98 6.29 -20.86
N ILE A 135 -9.82 5.26 -20.81
CA ILE A 135 -9.60 3.98 -21.50
C ILE A 135 -10.25 4.05 -22.88
N ALA A 136 -9.45 4.35 -23.89
CA ALA A 136 -9.90 4.43 -25.29
C ALA A 136 -9.95 3.07 -26.02
N VAL A 137 -9.25 2.06 -25.52
CA VAL A 137 -9.13 0.72 -26.13
C VAL A 137 -9.14 -0.33 -25.02
N VAL A 138 -9.88 -1.42 -25.24
CA VAL A 138 -9.95 -2.59 -24.34
C VAL A 138 -8.69 -3.44 -24.40
N GLY A 139 -8.49 -4.31 -23.40
CA GLY A 139 -7.32 -5.18 -23.29
C GLY A 139 -6.45 -4.86 -22.07
N SER A 140 -5.25 -5.40 -22.04
CA SER A 140 -4.30 -5.20 -20.95
C SER A 140 -3.60 -3.84 -21.07
N LYS A 141 -3.59 -3.07 -19.99
CA LYS A 141 -2.81 -1.83 -19.88
C LYS A 141 -2.23 -1.69 -18.48
N ASN A 142 -1.08 -1.03 -18.37
CA ASN A 142 -0.43 -0.81 -17.09
C ASN A 142 -1.26 0.17 -16.24
N ILE A 143 -1.56 -0.24 -15.00
CA ILE A 143 -2.11 0.62 -13.95
C ILE A 143 -0.97 1.26 -13.17
N VAL A 144 0.10 0.50 -12.90
CA VAL A 144 1.34 0.98 -12.28
C VAL A 144 2.51 0.50 -13.11
N GLU A 145 3.39 1.43 -13.47
CA GLU A 145 4.64 1.23 -14.19
C GLU A 145 5.67 2.28 -13.79
N GLY A 146 6.90 2.07 -14.25
CA GLY A 146 8.02 2.99 -14.08
C GLY A 146 7.94 4.21 -14.99
N ALA A 147 8.99 5.02 -14.98
CA ALA A 147 9.06 6.25 -15.76
C ALA A 147 8.99 6.00 -17.28
N THR A 148 9.46 4.84 -17.74
CA THR A 148 9.37 4.46 -19.15
C THR A 148 8.19 3.52 -19.34
N THR A 149 7.32 3.83 -20.31
CA THR A 149 6.14 3.03 -20.58
C THR A 149 6.45 1.55 -20.79
N GLY A 150 5.70 0.68 -20.11
CA GLY A 150 5.86 -0.77 -20.17
C GLY A 150 7.04 -1.33 -19.38
N LEU A 151 7.72 -0.51 -18.56
CA LEU A 151 8.79 -0.98 -17.66
C LEU A 151 8.35 -0.96 -16.20
N ALA A 152 8.97 -1.81 -15.38
CA ALA A 152 8.73 -1.88 -13.95
C ALA A 152 9.06 -0.58 -13.21
N LEU A 153 8.25 -0.28 -12.20
CA LEU A 153 8.58 0.71 -11.19
C LEU A 153 9.54 0.07 -10.19
N THR A 154 10.77 0.55 -10.13
CA THR A 154 11.75 0.13 -9.12
C THR A 154 11.64 1.02 -7.88
N LEU A 155 11.57 0.41 -6.70
CA LEU A 155 11.60 1.13 -5.43
C LEU A 155 13.03 1.51 -5.03
N ALA A 156 13.20 2.66 -4.38
CA ALA A 156 14.49 3.09 -3.82
C ALA A 156 14.88 2.26 -2.59
N GLU A 157 16.15 2.34 -2.18
CA GLU A 157 16.77 1.52 -1.11
C GLU A 157 15.96 1.51 0.20
N ALA A 158 15.32 2.62 0.58
CA ALA A 158 14.54 2.72 1.82
C ALA A 158 13.04 2.96 1.57
N THR A 159 12.48 2.38 0.51
CA THR A 159 11.06 2.48 0.15
C THR A 159 10.40 1.11 0.07
N CYS A 160 9.23 0.97 0.68
CA CYS A 160 8.43 -0.25 0.60
C CYS A 160 6.97 0.11 0.31
N ASP A 161 6.35 -0.61 -0.61
CA ASP A 161 4.92 -0.47 -0.92
C ASP A 161 4.15 -1.69 -0.40
N ILE A 162 2.97 -1.45 0.16
CA ILE A 162 2.01 -2.51 0.50
C ILE A 162 0.63 -2.16 -0.06
N TYR A 163 0.12 -3.01 -0.94
CA TYR A 163 -1.21 -2.94 -1.53
C TYR A 163 -2.14 -3.91 -0.81
N LEU A 164 -3.33 -3.41 -0.42
CA LEU A 164 -4.32 -4.18 0.33
C LEU A 164 -5.61 -4.39 -0.46
N ALA A 165 -6.04 -3.37 -1.20
CA ALA A 165 -7.29 -3.39 -1.95
C ALA A 165 -7.24 -2.43 -3.13
N TRP A 166 -8.20 -2.56 -4.03
CA TRP A 166 -8.56 -1.55 -5.02
C TRP A 166 -9.86 -0.86 -4.61
N TYR A 167 -9.97 0.43 -4.92
CA TYR A 167 -11.22 1.17 -4.85
C TYR A 167 -11.51 1.80 -6.21
N ASN A 168 -12.72 1.62 -6.75
CA ASN A 168 -13.12 2.21 -8.03
C ASN A 168 -14.46 2.97 -7.93
N PRO A 169 -14.43 4.31 -7.75
CA PRO A 169 -15.64 5.12 -7.63
C PRO A 169 -16.37 5.39 -8.95
N ALA A 170 -15.84 4.96 -10.09
CA ALA A 170 -16.43 5.28 -11.39
C ALA A 170 -17.85 4.71 -11.48
N ALA A 171 -18.84 5.50 -11.90
CA ALA A 171 -20.22 5.04 -12.03
C ALA A 171 -20.39 3.87 -13.02
N LEU A 172 -19.42 3.70 -13.93
CA LEU A 172 -19.34 2.60 -14.88
C LEU A 172 -17.88 2.07 -14.92
N PRO A 173 -17.49 1.16 -14.01
CA PRO A 173 -16.15 0.59 -13.94
C PRO A 173 -15.76 -0.09 -15.26
N CYS A 174 -14.54 0.11 -15.74
CA CYS A 174 -14.06 -0.50 -16.99
C CYS A 174 -12.98 -1.56 -16.79
N LEU A 175 -12.48 -1.70 -15.57
CA LEU A 175 -11.48 -2.68 -15.16
C LEU A 175 -12.18 -3.96 -14.68
N ASP A 176 -11.79 -5.11 -15.26
CA ASP A 176 -12.35 -6.44 -14.95
C ASP A 176 -11.39 -7.30 -14.13
N ALA A 177 -10.09 -7.12 -14.28
CA ALA A 177 -9.10 -7.90 -13.56
C ALA A 177 -7.77 -7.16 -13.46
N HIS A 178 -6.90 -7.63 -12.57
CA HIS A 178 -5.51 -7.20 -12.52
C HIS A 178 -4.54 -8.39 -12.49
N GLN A 179 -3.29 -8.13 -12.88
CA GLN A 179 -2.17 -9.04 -12.70
C GLN A 179 -1.00 -8.29 -12.07
N LEU A 180 -0.43 -8.89 -11.03
CA LEU A 180 0.71 -8.36 -10.30
C LEU A 180 1.98 -9.00 -10.84
N ILE A 181 3.00 -8.20 -11.07
CA ILE A 181 4.32 -8.66 -11.52
C ILE A 181 5.34 -8.10 -10.55
N LEU A 182 6.10 -8.97 -9.88
CA LEU A 182 7.20 -8.58 -9.00
C LEU A 182 8.50 -9.09 -9.61
N ASN A 183 9.32 -8.18 -10.09
CA ASN A 183 10.50 -8.46 -10.92
C ASN A 183 10.12 -9.29 -12.16
N THR A 184 10.43 -10.59 -12.13
CA THR A 184 10.10 -11.55 -13.18
C THR A 184 9.04 -12.56 -12.74
N ASP A 185 8.59 -12.48 -11.48
CA ASP A 185 7.57 -13.36 -10.90
C ASP A 185 6.17 -12.81 -11.22
N ILE A 186 5.52 -13.45 -12.18
CA ILE A 186 4.17 -13.09 -12.65
C ILE A 186 3.16 -13.84 -11.79
N LYS A 187 2.28 -13.10 -11.11
CA LYS A 187 1.20 -13.68 -10.29
C LYS A 187 -0.02 -14.03 -11.12
N ASP A 188 -0.85 -14.90 -10.57
CA ASP A 188 -2.14 -15.23 -11.16
C ASP A 188 -3.03 -13.98 -11.30
N VAL A 189 -3.76 -13.93 -12.41
CA VAL A 189 -4.76 -12.89 -12.66
C VAL A 189 -5.84 -12.96 -11.57
N GLN A 190 -6.21 -11.81 -11.03
CA GLN A 190 -7.27 -11.67 -10.04
C GLN A 190 -8.41 -10.83 -10.62
N THR A 191 -9.60 -11.41 -10.70
CA THR A 191 -10.82 -10.72 -11.13
C THR A 191 -11.22 -9.63 -10.13
N LEU A 192 -11.63 -8.50 -10.67
CA LEU A 192 -12.10 -7.30 -10.00
C LEU A 192 -13.53 -7.01 -10.50
N ASP A 193 -14.50 -7.74 -9.96
CA ASP A 193 -15.91 -7.58 -10.36
C ASP A 193 -16.55 -6.36 -9.67
N PHE A 194 -16.15 -5.16 -10.12
CA PHE A 194 -16.72 -3.91 -9.62
C PHE A 194 -18.17 -3.69 -10.08
N GLU A 195 -18.58 -4.26 -11.21
CA GLU A 195 -19.95 -4.11 -11.71
C GLU A 195 -20.95 -4.79 -10.77
N GLN A 196 -20.65 -6.00 -10.29
CA GLN A 196 -21.50 -6.69 -9.32
C GLN A 196 -21.60 -5.93 -7.99
N LEU A 197 -20.48 -5.37 -7.50
CA LEU A 197 -20.44 -4.69 -6.20
C LEU A 197 -21.19 -3.35 -6.18
N GLN A 198 -21.20 -2.61 -7.29
CA GLN A 198 -21.90 -1.31 -7.36
C GLN A 198 -23.42 -1.44 -7.37
N VAL A 199 -23.96 -2.56 -7.86
CA VAL A 199 -25.41 -2.83 -7.86
C VAL A 199 -25.93 -3.01 -6.42
N ASP A 200 -25.07 -3.48 -5.50
CA ASP A 200 -25.45 -3.87 -4.14
C ASP A 200 -25.29 -2.76 -3.06
N GLN A 201 -25.16 -1.48 -3.45
CA GLN A 201 -25.00 -0.30 -2.56
C GLN A 201 -23.74 -0.27 -1.67
N GLY A 202 -22.70 -1.03 -2.01
CA GLY A 202 -21.41 -0.99 -1.30
C GLY A 202 -20.47 0.10 -1.80
N ASP A 203 -19.47 0.44 -0.98
CA ASP A 203 -18.27 1.10 -1.51
C ASP A 203 -17.57 0.11 -2.46
N PRO A 204 -17.22 0.52 -3.70
CA PRO A 204 -16.63 -0.36 -4.71
C PRO A 204 -15.17 -0.67 -4.39
N ILE A 205 -14.97 -1.44 -3.31
CA ILE A 205 -13.68 -1.88 -2.77
C ILE A 205 -13.55 -3.38 -3.00
N ILE A 206 -12.42 -3.79 -3.57
CA ILE A 206 -12.05 -5.21 -3.72
C ILE A 206 -10.70 -5.43 -3.07
N GLU A 207 -10.68 -6.22 -2.00
CA GLU A 207 -9.44 -6.64 -1.34
C GLU A 207 -8.63 -7.59 -2.21
N PHE A 208 -7.32 -7.50 -2.11
CA PHE A 208 -6.43 -8.48 -2.73
C PHE A 208 -6.58 -9.81 -1.99
N LYS A 209 -6.42 -10.94 -2.70
CA LYS A 209 -6.43 -12.27 -2.07
C LYS A 209 -5.42 -12.40 -0.94
N ALA A 210 -4.30 -11.70 -1.06
CA ALA A 210 -3.31 -11.48 -0.02
C ALA A 210 -2.67 -10.09 -0.23
N PRO A 211 -2.22 -9.41 0.84
CA PRO A 211 -1.47 -8.17 0.71
C PRO A 211 -0.28 -8.33 -0.25
N PHE A 212 -0.17 -7.41 -1.21
CA PHE A 212 0.97 -7.38 -2.12
C PHE A 212 2.00 -6.40 -1.59
N ILE A 213 3.08 -6.96 -1.03
CA ILE A 213 4.21 -6.20 -0.49
C ILE A 213 5.32 -6.18 -1.53
N VAL A 214 5.81 -4.99 -1.86
CA VAL A 214 6.97 -4.76 -2.70
C VAL A 214 8.13 -4.32 -1.79
N PRO A 215 9.15 -5.17 -1.58
CA PRO A 215 10.32 -4.81 -0.79
C PRO A 215 11.15 -3.70 -1.45
N PRO A 216 12.06 -3.05 -0.70
CA PRO A 216 12.99 -2.08 -1.27
C PRO A 216 13.86 -2.66 -2.39
N GLU A 217 14.31 -1.79 -3.31
CA GLU A 217 15.11 -2.13 -4.50
C GLU A 217 14.44 -3.08 -5.52
N GLU A 218 13.23 -3.56 -5.24
CA GLU A 218 12.52 -4.46 -6.14
C GLU A 218 11.71 -3.67 -7.19
N GLY A 219 11.66 -4.22 -8.40
CA GLY A 219 10.84 -3.73 -9.49
C GLY A 219 9.47 -4.38 -9.50
N TYR A 220 8.41 -3.63 -9.81
CA TYR A 220 7.09 -4.21 -10.00
C TYR A 220 6.23 -3.48 -11.03
N GLU A 221 5.25 -4.20 -11.55
CA GLU A 221 4.22 -3.69 -12.45
C GLU A 221 2.85 -4.21 -12.01
N ILE A 222 1.81 -3.43 -12.31
CA ILE A 222 0.43 -3.86 -12.14
C ILE A 222 -0.28 -3.69 -13.47
N LEU A 223 -0.66 -4.79 -14.09
CA LEU A 223 -1.47 -4.81 -15.30
C LEU A 223 -2.95 -4.79 -14.92
N GLY A 224 -3.72 -3.98 -15.63
CA GLY A 224 -5.18 -3.98 -15.59
C GLY A 224 -5.76 -4.52 -16.90
N TYR A 225 -6.78 -5.36 -16.80
CA TYR A 225 -7.53 -5.87 -17.96
C TYR A 225 -8.85 -5.13 -18.09
N TYR A 226 -8.98 -4.38 -19.17
CA TYR A 226 -10.14 -3.54 -19.42
C TYR A 226 -11.10 -4.22 -20.40
N PHE A 227 -12.36 -4.36 -20.02
CA PHE A 227 -13.39 -5.04 -20.82
C PHE A 227 -14.25 -4.07 -21.64
N ARG A 228 -14.25 -2.78 -21.28
CA ARG A 228 -14.91 -1.69 -22.02
C ARG A 228 -14.08 -0.42 -22.03
N THR A 229 -14.43 0.48 -22.94
CA THR A 229 -13.90 1.85 -22.94
C THR A 229 -14.63 2.72 -21.92
N GLY A 230 -14.01 3.80 -21.46
CA GLY A 230 -14.61 4.69 -20.46
C GLY A 230 -13.59 5.43 -19.61
N SER A 231 -14.02 5.85 -18.43
CA SER A 231 -13.15 6.43 -17.40
C SER A 231 -12.81 5.35 -16.38
N ASP A 232 -11.53 5.09 -16.17
CA ASP A 232 -11.04 4.30 -15.04
C ASP A 232 -10.72 5.25 -13.90
N GLU A 233 -11.27 4.99 -12.72
CA GLU A 233 -10.98 5.74 -11.49
C GLU A 233 -10.40 4.82 -10.41
N THR A 234 -9.97 3.62 -10.80
CA THR A 234 -9.37 2.63 -9.89
C THR A 234 -8.13 3.20 -9.21
N ARG A 235 -8.15 3.21 -7.88
CA ARG A 235 -7.03 3.64 -7.03
C ARG A 235 -6.69 2.57 -5.99
N PRO A 236 -5.40 2.39 -5.68
CA PRO A 236 -4.97 1.43 -4.68
C PRO A 236 -5.31 1.94 -3.29
N ILE A 237 -5.62 1.00 -2.40
CA ILE A 237 -5.65 1.18 -0.95
C ILE A 237 -4.41 0.47 -0.41
N GLY A 238 -3.51 1.25 0.20
CA GLY A 238 -2.22 0.76 0.63
C GLY A 238 -1.37 1.86 1.24
N LEU A 239 -0.15 1.49 1.64
CA LEU A 239 0.86 2.43 2.16
C LEU A 239 2.09 2.42 1.26
N ARG A 240 2.64 3.61 1.07
CA ARG A 240 4.04 3.76 0.70
C ARG A 240 4.82 4.19 1.93
N ILE A 241 5.77 3.36 2.36
CA ILE A 241 6.69 3.64 3.45
C ILE A 241 8.00 4.11 2.83
N LYS A 242 8.52 5.26 3.28
CA LYS A 242 9.78 5.83 2.78
C LYS A 242 10.42 6.74 3.81
N GLN A 243 11.65 7.18 3.54
CA GLN A 243 12.32 8.14 4.42
C GLN A 243 11.64 9.51 4.34
N ALA A 244 11.54 10.19 5.49
CA ALA A 244 10.84 11.47 5.58
C ALA A 244 11.47 12.58 4.73
N LYS A 245 12.78 12.51 4.46
CA LYS A 245 13.44 13.42 3.52
C LYS A 245 12.87 13.33 2.10
N ASP A 246 12.34 12.17 1.70
CA ASP A 246 11.77 11.93 0.38
C ASP A 246 10.30 12.36 0.31
N LEU A 247 9.61 12.44 1.45
CA LEU A 247 8.27 13.03 1.56
C LEU A 247 8.27 14.57 1.45
N ARG A 248 9.39 15.21 1.80
CA ARG A 248 9.52 16.67 1.77
C ARG A 248 9.76 17.23 0.37
N SER A 249 10.20 16.40 -0.57
CA SER A 249 10.23 16.80 -1.98
C SER A 249 8.81 16.70 -2.55
N LEU A 250 8.13 17.84 -2.67
CA LEU A 250 6.81 17.92 -3.32
C LEU A 250 6.86 17.60 -4.83
N THR A 251 8.05 17.40 -5.39
CA THR A 251 8.32 17.30 -6.83
C THR A 251 8.85 15.95 -7.29
N ASP A 252 9.35 15.08 -6.41
CA ASP A 252 10.09 13.90 -6.85
C ASP A 252 9.51 12.61 -6.28
N ILE A 253 8.90 11.80 -7.15
CA ILE A 253 9.11 10.35 -7.07
C ILE A 253 10.61 10.18 -7.25
N ARG A 254 11.37 10.13 -6.16
CA ARG A 254 12.84 10.09 -6.25
C ARG A 254 13.26 8.81 -6.96
N LEU A 255 13.88 9.03 -8.12
CA LEU A 255 14.59 8.07 -8.95
C LEU A 255 15.88 7.65 -8.23
N GLU A 256 16.20 6.37 -8.34
CA GLU A 256 17.58 5.90 -8.47
C GLU A 256 17.82 5.53 -9.94
#